data_AF-A0A5C5ZNY3-F1
#
_entry.id   AF-A0A5C5ZNY3-F1
#
_cell.length_a   1.000
_cell.length_b   1.000
_cell.length_c   1.000
_cell.angle_alpha   90.00
_cell.angle_beta   90.00
_cell.angle_gamma   90.00
#
_symmetry.space_group_name_H-M   'P 1'
#
loop_
_entity.id
_entity.type
_entity.pdbx_description
1 polymer ?
#
loop_
_entity_poly.entity_id
_entity_poly.type
_entity_poly.pdbx_seq_one_letter_code
_entity_poly.pdbx_strand_id
1 'polypeptide(L)'
;MAAYLQELFNFGLYKRTQGRYARQVTMYALMVLVACGVWSLRGWLEGQGASAGMAIATPLAVLALGFWASFRLVHLPQFADFLISVEAEMNKVAWPSQGKLIRASVVVILVIFLLAALLFAYDLIWKSVFGALLG
;
A
#
# COMPACT_ATOMS: atom_id res chain seq x y z
N MET A 1 23.98 -21.28 0.29
CA MET A 1 22.61 -21.49 0.84
C MET A 1 22.58 -21.57 2.37
N ALA A 2 23.48 -22.31 3.03
CA ALA A 2 23.48 -22.43 4.51
C ALA A 2 23.62 -21.07 5.25
N ALA A 3 24.36 -20.11 4.69
CA ALA A 3 24.49 -18.76 5.25
C ALA A 3 23.14 -18.01 5.36
N TYR A 4 22.25 -18.15 4.38
CA TYR A 4 20.92 -17.51 4.40
C TYR A 4 19.99 -18.10 5.48
N LEU A 5 20.14 -19.40 5.78
CA LEU A 5 19.38 -20.06 6.85
C LEU A 5 19.93 -19.69 8.23
N GLN A 6 21.25 -19.56 8.39
CA GLN A 6 21.86 -19.07 9.63
C GLN A 6 21.51 -17.60 9.91
N GLU A 7 21.47 -16.76 8.89
CA GLU A 7 20.98 -15.38 8.96
C GLU A 7 19.51 -15.32 9.43
N LEU A 8 18.68 -16.30 9.02
CA LEU A 8 17.28 -16.41 9.46
C LEU A 8 17.13 -16.67 10.97
N PHE A 9 18.14 -17.29 11.60
CA PHE A 9 18.17 -17.57 13.04
C PHE A 9 19.01 -16.57 13.85
N ASN A 10 19.87 -15.77 13.21
CA ASN A 10 20.73 -14.83 13.90
C ASN A 10 19.95 -13.59 14.40
N PHE A 11 19.95 -13.31 15.70
CA PHE A 11 19.28 -12.16 16.32
C PHE A 11 20.07 -10.83 16.17
N GLY A 12 21.03 -10.80 15.25
CA GLY A 12 21.89 -9.67 14.99
C GLY A 12 21.11 -8.46 14.48
N LEU A 13 21.03 -7.41 15.29
CA LEU A 13 20.42 -6.15 14.90
C LEU A 13 21.39 -5.36 14.01
N TYR A 14 21.27 -5.56 12.68
CA TYR A 14 22.08 -4.88 11.67
C TYR A 14 21.77 -3.37 11.61
N LYS A 15 22.80 -2.53 11.83
CA LYS A 15 22.80 -1.04 11.74
C LYS A 15 21.50 -0.37 12.24
N ARG A 16 21.27 -0.39 13.56
CA ARG A 16 20.04 0.09 14.24
C ARG A 16 19.71 1.58 14.05
N THR A 17 20.64 2.41 13.61
CA THR A 17 20.47 3.87 13.55
C THR A 17 20.12 4.39 12.16
N GLN A 18 20.37 3.61 11.10
CA GLN A 18 20.14 4.02 9.71
C GLN A 18 18.87 3.36 9.15
N GLY A 19 18.12 4.10 8.32
CA GLY A 19 16.93 3.57 7.64
C GLY A 19 15.72 3.35 8.57
N ARG A 20 15.60 4.11 9.67
CA ARG A 20 14.61 3.83 10.73
C ARG A 20 13.17 3.93 10.22
N TYR A 21 12.86 4.99 9.46
CA TYR A 21 11.50 5.22 8.98
C TYR A 21 11.12 4.20 7.91
N ALA A 22 11.99 3.94 6.94
CA ALA A 22 11.70 2.94 5.91
C ALA A 22 11.50 1.53 6.49
N ARG A 23 12.29 1.14 7.50
CA ARG A 23 12.18 -0.17 8.16
C ARG A 23 10.91 -0.30 9.00
N GLN A 24 10.56 0.71 9.79
CA GLN A 24 9.33 0.68 10.57
C GLN A 24 8.09 0.66 9.69
N VAL A 25 8.04 1.50 8.65
CA VAL A 25 6.90 1.57 7.73
C VAL A 25 6.70 0.25 6.99
N THR A 26 7.78 -0.36 6.49
CA THR A 26 7.70 -1.67 5.81
C THR A 26 7.30 -2.79 6.76
N MET A 27 7.79 -2.78 8.00
CA MET A 27 7.37 -3.74 9.03
C MET A 27 5.86 -3.62 9.31
N TYR A 28 5.36 -2.41 9.55
CA TYR A 28 3.93 -2.20 9.80
C TYR A 28 3.08 -2.55 8.58
N ALA A 29 3.53 -2.21 7.36
CA ALA A 29 2.83 -2.57 6.13
C ALA A 29 2.71 -4.10 5.97
N LEU A 30 3.78 -4.84 6.20
CA LEU A 30 3.76 -6.31 6.17
C LEU A 30 2.86 -6.89 7.25
N MET A 31 2.89 -6.35 8.47
CA MET A 31 1.99 -6.78 9.56
C MET A 31 0.52 -6.55 9.22
N VAL A 32 0.17 -5.39 8.66
CA VAL A 32 -1.21 -5.10 8.24
C VAL A 32 -1.63 -6.05 7.13
N LEU A 33 -0.76 -6.33 6.15
CA LEU A 33 -1.04 -7.29 5.08
C LEU A 33 -1.32 -8.69 5.64
N VAL A 34 -0.47 -9.17 6.56
CA VAL A 34 -0.67 -10.45 7.25
C VAL A 34 -1.99 -10.46 8.03
N ALA A 35 -2.31 -9.39 8.76
CA ALA A 35 -3.55 -9.29 9.52
C ALA A 35 -4.80 -9.34 8.60
N CYS A 36 -4.77 -8.64 7.47
CA CYS A 36 -5.82 -8.72 6.45
C CYS A 36 -5.94 -10.13 5.86
N GLY A 37 -4.82 -10.80 5.59
CA GLY A 37 -4.79 -12.18 5.11
C GLY A 37 -5.40 -13.16 6.11
N VAL A 38 -5.07 -13.01 7.40
CA VAL A 38 -5.61 -13.81 8.51
C VAL A 38 -7.11 -13.58 8.68
N TRP A 39 -7.59 -12.34 8.52
CA TRP A 39 -9.01 -12.03 8.56
C TRP A 39 -9.77 -12.70 7.41
N SER A 40 -9.24 -12.62 6.18
CA SER A 40 -9.80 -13.32 5.02
C SER A 40 -9.82 -14.84 5.21
N LEU A 41 -8.71 -15.41 5.72
CA LEU A 41 -8.58 -16.84 6.00
C LEU A 41 -9.61 -17.33 7.03
N ARG A 42 -9.84 -16.55 8.09
CA ARG A 42 -10.86 -16.86 9.09
C ARG A 42 -12.26 -16.91 8.46
N GLY A 43 -12.62 -15.91 7.66
CA GLY A 43 -13.92 -15.88 6.98
C GLY A 43 -14.12 -17.05 6.02
N TRP A 44 -13.07 -17.46 5.32
CA TRP A 44 -13.12 -18.63 4.44
C TRP A 44 -13.25 -19.96 5.21
N LEU A 45 -12.54 -20.12 6.34
CA LEU A 45 -12.63 -21.33 7.18
C LEU A 45 -14.00 -21.48 7.85
N GLU A 46 -14.58 -20.38 8.32
CA GLU A 46 -15.95 -20.38 8.87
C GLU A 46 -16.97 -20.75 7.78
N GLY A 47 -16.79 -20.26 6.55
CA GLY A 47 -17.63 -20.61 5.40
C GLY A 47 -17.54 -22.08 4.96
N GLN A 48 -16.44 -22.78 5.25
CA GLN A 48 -16.29 -24.22 4.99
C GLN A 48 -16.83 -25.12 6.12
N GLY A 49 -17.36 -24.54 7.21
CA GLY A 49 -17.87 -25.33 8.34
C GLY A 49 -16.77 -25.91 9.24
N ALA A 50 -15.59 -25.29 9.27
CA ALA A 50 -14.54 -25.68 10.21
C ALA A 50 -15.01 -25.53 11.67
N SER A 51 -14.54 -26.40 12.55
CA SER A 51 -14.85 -26.30 13.99
C SER A 51 -14.36 -24.96 14.55
N ALA A 52 -15.09 -24.38 15.51
CA ALA A 52 -14.76 -23.08 16.11
C ALA A 52 -13.32 -23.03 16.65
N GLY A 53 -12.80 -24.16 17.14
CA GLY A 53 -11.41 -24.28 17.57
C GLY A 53 -10.39 -24.13 16.44
N MET A 54 -10.62 -24.77 15.29
CA MET A 54 -9.72 -24.67 14.12
C MET A 54 -9.83 -23.31 13.43
N ALA A 55 -11.04 -22.74 13.36
CA ALA A 55 -11.29 -21.41 12.81
C ALA A 55 -10.58 -20.28 13.58
N ILE A 56 -10.18 -20.52 14.83
CA ILE A 56 -9.40 -19.57 15.64
C ILE A 56 -7.92 -19.97 15.69
N ALA A 57 -7.61 -21.25 15.90
CA ALA A 57 -6.24 -21.72 16.07
C ALA A 57 -5.41 -21.55 14.79
N THR A 58 -5.96 -21.87 13.62
CA THR A 58 -5.22 -21.79 12.36
C THR A 58 -4.90 -20.33 11.99
N PRO A 59 -5.86 -19.38 12.00
CA PRO A 59 -5.54 -17.98 11.70
C PRO A 59 -4.59 -17.36 12.74
N LEU A 60 -4.71 -17.73 14.02
CA LEU A 60 -3.81 -17.22 15.07
C LEU A 60 -2.37 -17.73 14.90
N ALA A 61 -2.19 -18.99 14.53
CA ALA A 61 -0.87 -19.55 14.22
C ALA A 61 -0.24 -18.86 13.00
N VAL A 62 -1.03 -18.63 11.94
CA VAL A 62 -0.58 -17.90 10.74
C VAL A 62 -0.22 -16.45 11.08
N LEU A 63 -0.97 -15.79 11.95
CA LEU A 63 -0.67 -14.43 12.40
C LEU A 63 0.65 -14.36 13.16
N ALA A 64 0.88 -15.26 14.11
CA ALA A 64 2.11 -15.31 14.89
C ALA A 64 3.33 -15.57 14.00
N LEU A 65 3.23 -16.54 13.08
CA LEU A 65 4.29 -16.83 12.11
C LEU A 65 4.50 -15.68 11.12
N GLY A 66 3.43 -15.03 10.66
CA GLY A 66 3.51 -13.91 9.73
C GLY A 66 4.11 -12.67 10.37
N PHE A 67 3.82 -12.37 11.64
CA PHE A 67 4.45 -11.28 12.39
C PHE A 67 5.94 -11.56 12.64
N TRP A 68 6.28 -12.80 12.99
CA TRP A 68 7.68 -13.21 13.12
C TRP A 68 8.43 -13.09 11.79
N ALA A 69 7.84 -13.57 10.69
CA ALA A 69 8.42 -13.46 9.35
C ALA A 69 8.59 -11.99 8.93
N SER A 70 7.60 -11.15 9.19
CA SER A 70 7.67 -9.70 8.90
C SER A 70 8.80 -9.03 9.67
N PHE A 71 8.95 -9.35 10.96
CA PHE A 71 10.07 -8.87 11.78
C PHE A 71 11.41 -9.35 11.20
N ARG A 72 11.53 -10.62 10.82
CA ARG A 72 12.78 -11.18 10.29
C ARG A 72 13.17 -10.58 8.95
N LEU A 73 12.24 -10.42 8.01
CA LEU A 73 12.50 -9.87 6.68
C LEU A 73 13.13 -8.47 6.76
N VAL A 74 12.64 -7.60 7.64
CA VAL A 74 13.14 -6.22 7.82
C VAL A 74 14.52 -6.15 8.48
N HIS A 75 14.97 -7.25 9.10
CA HIS A 75 16.28 -7.34 9.75
C HIS A 75 17.33 -8.08 8.91
N LEU A 76 16.97 -8.66 7.77
CA LEU A 76 17.93 -9.25 6.84
C LEU A 76 18.85 -8.16 6.27
N PRO A 77 20.18 -8.37 6.25
CA PRO A 77 21.15 -7.32 5.89
C PRO A 77 20.95 -6.80 4.47
N GLN A 78 20.73 -7.69 3.50
CA GLN A 78 20.50 -7.31 2.10
C GLN A 78 19.24 -6.44 1.92
N PHE A 79 18.15 -6.80 2.62
CA PHE A 79 16.90 -6.03 2.54
C PHE A 79 17.02 -4.72 3.33
N ALA A 80 17.70 -4.72 4.47
CA ALA A 80 17.95 -3.52 5.27
C ALA A 80 18.82 -2.51 4.51
N ASP A 81 19.88 -2.94 3.83
CA ASP A 81 20.73 -2.06 3.02
C ASP A 81 19.94 -1.47 1.83
N PHE A 82 19.03 -2.23 1.22
CA PHE A 82 18.09 -1.72 0.21
C PHE A 82 17.14 -0.66 0.79
N LEU A 83 16.55 -0.90 1.96
CA LEU A 83 15.66 0.09 2.58
C LEU A 83 16.42 1.38 2.96
N ILE A 84 17.67 1.26 3.38
CA ILE A 84 18.53 2.42 3.66
C ILE A 84 18.82 3.22 2.37
N SER A 85 19.10 2.54 1.25
CA SER A 85 19.34 3.22 -0.03
C SER A 85 18.10 3.91 -0.56
N VAL A 86 16.91 3.28 -0.43
CA VAL A 86 15.62 3.89 -0.78
C VAL A 86 15.33 5.11 0.09
N GLU A 87 15.58 5.05 1.39
CA GLU A 87 15.41 6.22 2.27
C GLU A 87 16.35 7.37 1.86
N ALA A 88 17.60 7.05 1.50
CA ALA A 88 18.55 8.04 0.98
C ALA A 88 18.11 8.63 -0.36
N GLU A 89 17.50 7.84 -1.24
CA GLU A 89 16.97 8.32 -2.52
C GLU A 89 15.71 9.18 -2.33
N MET A 90 14.84 8.78 -1.40
CA MET A 90 13.62 9.53 -1.07
C MET A 90 13.94 10.90 -0.45
N ASN A 91 15.06 11.02 0.28
CA ASN A 91 15.55 12.31 0.79
C ASN A 91 16.01 13.28 -0.31
N LYS A 92 16.30 12.78 -1.53
CA LYS A 92 16.61 13.63 -2.69
C LYS A 92 15.35 14.18 -3.36
N VAL A 93 14.19 13.59 -3.09
CA VAL A 93 12.91 14.02 -3.67
C VAL A 93 12.47 15.33 -3.03
N ALA A 94 12.52 16.41 -3.80
CA ALA A 94 12.01 17.70 -3.38
C ALA A 94 10.48 17.71 -3.42
N TRP A 95 9.83 17.42 -2.31
CA TRP A 95 8.38 17.52 -2.19
C TRP A 95 7.91 18.98 -2.33
N PRO A 96 6.88 19.29 -3.14
CA PRO A 96 6.40 20.64 -3.30
C PRO A 96 5.79 21.15 -2.00
N SER A 97 5.98 22.44 -1.68
CA SER A 97 5.23 23.06 -0.59
C SER A 97 3.73 23.06 -0.88
N GLN A 98 2.91 22.98 0.17
CA GLN A 98 1.45 22.89 0.07
C GLN A 98 0.85 24.00 -0.83
N GLY A 99 1.38 25.22 -0.76
CA GLY A 99 0.94 26.33 -1.62
C GLY A 99 1.21 26.12 -3.12
N LYS A 100 2.34 25.47 -3.49
CA LYS A 100 2.62 25.11 -4.89
C LYS A 100 1.69 24.01 -5.37
N LEU A 101 1.41 23.02 -4.51
CA LEU A 101 0.47 21.93 -4.80
C LEU A 101 -0.93 22.48 -5.11
N ILE A 102 -1.47 23.34 -4.23
CA ILE A 102 -2.82 23.90 -4.40
C ILE A 102 -2.91 24.72 -5.68
N ARG A 103 -1.93 25.60 -5.95
CA ARG A 103 -1.93 26.43 -7.17
C ARG A 103 -1.92 25.57 -8.43
N ALA A 104 -1.10 24.51 -8.48
CA ALA A 104 -1.06 23.60 -9.62
C ALA A 104 -2.39 22.83 -9.77
N SER A 105 -2.95 22.29 -8.68
CA SER A 105 -4.20 21.53 -8.71
C SER A 105 -5.42 22.40 -9.08
N VAL A 106 -5.50 23.65 -8.61
CA VAL A 106 -6.62 24.56 -8.92
C VAL A 106 -6.72 24.83 -10.43
N VAL A 107 -5.58 25.00 -11.11
CA VAL A 107 -5.58 25.18 -12.58
C VAL A 107 -6.15 23.94 -13.27
N VAL A 108 -5.72 22.75 -12.85
CA VAL A 108 -6.23 21.49 -13.42
C VAL A 108 -7.74 21.35 -13.20
N ILE A 109 -8.22 21.62 -11.98
CA ILE A 109 -9.65 21.57 -11.64
C ILE A 109 -10.45 22.55 -12.50
N LEU A 110 -9.96 23.78 -12.69
CA LEU A 110 -10.61 24.77 -13.55
C LEU A 110 -10.69 24.31 -15.01
N VAL A 111 -9.59 23.76 -15.55
CA VAL A 111 -9.56 23.26 -16.93
C VAL A 111 -10.55 22.11 -17.12
N ILE A 112 -10.61 21.17 -16.18
CA ILE A 112 -11.58 20.06 -16.20
C ILE A 112 -13.01 20.58 -16.14
N PHE A 113 -13.30 21.57 -15.28
CA PHE A 113 -14.64 22.16 -15.18
C PHE A 113 -15.05 22.90 -16.45
N LEU A 114 -14.14 23.65 -17.06
CA LEU A 114 -14.41 24.37 -18.32
C LEU A 114 -14.66 23.37 -19.45
N LEU A 115 -13.83 22.33 -19.56
CA LEU A 115 -14.02 21.27 -20.54
C LEU A 115 -15.37 20.57 -20.33
N ALA A 116 -15.73 20.25 -19.09
CA ALA A 116 -17.03 19.64 -18.76
C ALA A 116 -18.21 20.55 -19.13
N ALA A 117 -18.12 21.86 -18.86
CA ALA A 117 -19.15 22.82 -19.25
C ALA A 117 -19.30 22.95 -20.78
N LEU A 118 -18.18 22.92 -21.50
CA LEU A 118 -18.16 22.96 -22.97
C LEU A 118 -18.74 21.68 -23.58
N LEU A 119 -18.38 20.51 -23.04
CA LEU A 119 -19.00 19.23 -23.43
C LEU A 119 -20.51 19.24 -23.15
N PHE A 120 -20.92 19.71 -21.98
CA PHE A 120 -22.34 19.85 -21.64
C PHE A 120 -23.09 20.77 -22.60
N ALA A 121 -22.46 21.88 -23.02
CA ALA A 121 -23.04 22.78 -24.02
C ALA A 121 -23.21 22.07 -25.37
N TYR A 122 -22.21 21.30 -25.82
CA TYR A 122 -22.34 20.49 -27.03
C TYR A 122 -23.45 19.45 -26.90
N ASP A 123 -23.55 18.75 -25.77
CA ASP A 123 -24.61 17.77 -25.54
C ASP A 123 -26.00 18.40 -25.65
N LEU A 124 -26.20 19.61 -25.12
CA LEU A 124 -27.47 20.35 -25.24
C LEU A 124 -27.77 20.75 -26.70
N ILE A 125 -26.78 21.24 -27.43
CA ILE A 125 -26.91 21.61 -28.84
C ILE A 125 -27.28 20.38 -29.66
N TRP A 126 -26.51 19.31 -29.54
CA TRP A 126 -26.76 18.06 -30.26
C TRP A 126 -28.11 17.45 -29.91
N LYS A 127 -28.48 17.43 -28.62
CA LYS A 127 -29.80 16.96 -28.19
C LYS A 127 -30.94 17.76 -28.82
N SER A 128 -30.79 19.08 -28.92
CA SER A 128 -31.81 19.95 -29.54
C SER A 128 -31.88 19.76 -31.06
N VAL A 129 -30.73 19.67 -31.72
CA VAL A 129 -30.63 19.45 -33.18
C VAL A 129 -31.17 18.07 -33.57
N PHE A 130 -30.74 17.01 -32.89
CA PHE A 130 -31.24 15.66 -33.16
C PHE A 130 -32.70 15.49 -32.76
N GLY A 131 -33.17 16.13 -31.68
CA GLY A 131 -34.59 16.19 -31.35
C GLY A 131 -35.40 16.83 -32.48
N ALA A 132 -35.03 18.04 -32.93
CA ALA A 132 -35.74 18.73 -34.01
C ALA A 132 -35.72 17.98 -35.36
N LEU A 133 -34.67 17.21 -35.64
CA LEU A 133 -34.53 16.44 -36.88
C LEU A 133 -35.23 15.07 -36.86
N LEU A 134 -35.25 14.39 -35.72
CA LEU A 134 -35.82 13.04 -35.57
C LEU A 134 -37.19 13.00 -34.89
N GLY A 135 -37.67 14.12 -34.32
CA GLY A 135 -38.99 14.30 -33.68
C GLY A 135 -38.90 14.78 -32.24
#